data_AF-A0A2G4H274-F1
#
_entry.id   AF-A0A2G4H274-F1
#
_cell.length_a   1.000
_cell.length_b   1.000
_cell.length_c   1.000
_cell.angle_alpha   90.00
_cell.angle_beta   90.00
_cell.angle_gamma   90.00
#
_symmetry.space_group_name_H-M   'P 1'
#
loop_
_entity.id
_entity.type
_entity.pdbx_description
1 polymer ?
#
loop_
_entity_poly.entity_id
_entity_poly.type
_entity_poly.pdbx_seq_one_letter_code
_entity_poly.pdbx_strand_id
1 'polypeptide(L)'
;MSADPHYVYGQGQSSRSSYPILLGMVIVETVGYKERKYRPNWRRIGLLSPVFLLLLWVALSEANYFKERFMNGIPTTRRADMYLYVPDTLANSAINLFLGKEQVRLREREKLLTVKDSYGRSAHLYRKGEYYVTVAKAALARQDYAEFARYIGTGAQLAPANLEAQRLCAELFFQFQRPLDAYQLLEESLKFAKQDRSYFRLYIDRCLLLDQDARLIETAIRYLGDKEVSPEIQADLQLAAAQAHFLRGSFNEAARFIKDYRLGETAEGYLLNCQILWESGDRTSALAELNAALAAYPAGVRLLTMKAVWLKEQGELARAKDCLDLMDVSLPGRPEPLIQSLYVLPGEANRGARAIIVEKVITVFGNQERPLLDLARFGNDVADVTLTARLAQLAKDRRFTNRIQFELVHVECLLNAGRARDTILLVDDLYKQSERDQWVPEARMAFEALRMIAYFADGQTEIGSINLQKLLQNRKVPPQVLISASRKLIVARRFDEANDVLIQAHLQHETNQAVLQQIVGLKLDHPRIAADLETYLRRLMRNRRPSPEVLRTAQRRLGSDIYLFSDDREVLLSEVEGKLTGPASAQGVR
;
A
#
# COMPACT_ATOMS: atom_id res chain seq x y z
N MET A 1 -72.23 -41.43 39.96
CA MET A 1 -73.55 -41.89 39.46
C MET A 1 -73.31 -42.76 38.24
N SER A 2 -73.89 -43.95 38.30
CA SER A 2 -73.77 -45.09 37.40
C SER A 2 -74.22 -44.84 35.96
N ALA A 3 -73.51 -45.40 34.99
CA ALA A 3 -74.10 -46.21 33.92
C ALA A 3 -73.01 -47.05 33.22
N ASP A 4 -73.21 -48.36 33.28
CA ASP A 4 -72.42 -49.43 32.67
C ASP A 4 -72.29 -49.33 31.14
N PRO A 5 -71.33 -50.06 30.55
CA PRO A 5 -70.99 -49.98 29.14
C PRO A 5 -71.97 -50.80 28.30
N HIS A 6 -72.78 -50.13 27.47
CA HIS A 6 -73.46 -50.81 26.38
C HIS A 6 -72.44 -51.15 25.28
N TYR A 7 -71.94 -52.38 25.33
CA TYR A 7 -71.29 -53.04 24.21
C TYR A 7 -72.36 -53.31 23.14
N VAL A 8 -72.47 -52.40 22.16
CA VAL A 8 -73.39 -52.57 21.02
C VAL A 8 -72.66 -53.30 19.90
N TYR A 9 -72.93 -54.61 19.80
CA TYR A 9 -72.69 -55.39 18.58
C TYR A 9 -73.74 -54.95 17.53
N GLY A 10 -73.30 -54.36 16.42
CA GLY A 10 -74.16 -54.05 15.28
C GLY A 10 -74.36 -52.56 14.99
N GLN A 11 -73.30 -51.88 14.56
CA GLN A 11 -73.46 -50.76 13.63
C GLN A 11 -72.84 -51.17 12.29
N GLY A 12 -73.68 -51.14 11.26
CA GLY A 12 -73.34 -51.60 9.92
C GLY A 12 -72.17 -50.85 9.28
N GLN A 13 -71.68 -51.43 8.19
CA GLN A 13 -70.62 -50.98 7.29
C GLN A 13 -70.74 -49.54 6.72
N SER A 14 -71.64 -48.71 7.25
CA SER A 14 -72.03 -47.38 6.73
C SER A 14 -72.10 -46.28 7.79
N SER A 15 -71.63 -46.48 9.03
CA SER A 15 -71.52 -45.37 9.99
C SER A 15 -70.35 -44.45 9.61
N ARG A 16 -70.69 -43.24 9.17
CA ARG A 16 -69.75 -42.14 8.94
C ARG A 16 -69.73 -41.24 10.16
N SER A 17 -68.68 -41.31 10.95
CA SER A 17 -68.42 -40.31 11.99
C SER A 17 -67.31 -39.37 11.51
N SER A 18 -67.52 -38.08 11.75
CA SER A 18 -66.50 -37.06 11.48
C SER A 18 -66.17 -36.36 12.79
N TYR A 19 -64.88 -36.25 13.10
CA TYR A 19 -64.42 -35.50 14.26
C TYR A 19 -63.20 -34.64 13.90
N PRO A 20 -63.09 -33.43 14.50
CA PRO A 20 -61.97 -32.55 14.27
C PRO A 20 -60.72 -33.02 15.04
N ILE A 21 -59.54 -33.01 14.41
CA ILE A 21 -58.22 -33.21 15.05
C ILE A 21 -57.33 -31.99 14.75
N LEU A 22 -56.22 -31.80 15.49
CA LEU A 22 -55.26 -30.70 15.33
C LEU A 22 -55.95 -29.33 15.44
N LEU A 23 -56.64 -29.09 16.56
CA LEU A 23 -57.46 -27.89 16.78
C LEU A 23 -58.52 -27.70 15.67
N GLY A 24 -58.91 -28.79 15.00
CA GLY A 24 -59.90 -28.87 13.92
C GLY A 24 -59.45 -28.40 12.55
N MET A 25 -58.14 -28.24 12.34
CA MET A 25 -57.57 -27.96 11.01
C MET A 25 -57.74 -29.15 10.05
N VAL A 26 -57.89 -30.36 10.59
CA VAL A 26 -58.15 -31.59 9.81
C VAL A 26 -59.43 -32.23 10.33
N ILE A 27 -60.35 -32.49 9.41
CA ILE A 27 -61.55 -33.29 9.68
C ILE A 27 -61.20 -34.72 9.29
N VAL A 28 -61.29 -35.64 10.25
CA VAL A 28 -61.12 -37.07 9.99
C VAL A 28 -62.50 -37.67 9.80
N GLU A 29 -62.76 -38.13 8.59
CA GLU A 29 -63.94 -38.93 8.28
C GLU A 29 -63.55 -40.41 8.43
N THR A 30 -64.16 -41.09 9.40
CA THR A 30 -64.01 -42.54 9.56
C THR A 30 -65.21 -43.23 8.92
N VAL A 31 -64.94 -44.10 7.94
CA VAL A 31 -65.95 -44.90 7.24
C VAL A 31 -65.73 -46.37 7.63
N GLY A 32 -66.55 -46.88 8.54
CA GLY A 32 -66.37 -48.22 9.09
C GLY A 32 -65.05 -48.42 9.85
N TYR A 33 -64.59 -49.68 9.97
CA TYR A 33 -63.44 -50.05 10.82
C TYR A 33 -62.05 -49.88 10.18
N LYS A 34 -61.93 -49.60 8.87
CA LYS A 34 -60.64 -49.65 8.15
C LYS A 34 -60.24 -48.39 7.38
N GLU A 35 -61.15 -47.50 7.01
CA GLU A 35 -60.81 -46.33 6.18
C GLU A 35 -60.93 -45.00 6.95
N ARG A 36 -59.81 -44.26 7.00
CA ARG A 36 -59.73 -42.89 7.51
C ARG A 36 -59.41 -41.94 6.36
N LYS A 37 -60.28 -40.97 6.08
CA LYS A 37 -60.03 -39.91 5.11
C LYS A 37 -59.77 -38.60 5.84
N TYR A 38 -58.65 -37.96 5.49
CA TYR A 38 -58.24 -36.67 6.07
C TYR A 38 -58.61 -35.55 5.11
N ARG A 39 -59.45 -34.61 5.55
CA ARG A 39 -59.82 -33.43 4.76
C ARG A 39 -59.34 -32.16 5.45
N PRO A 40 -58.57 -31.29 4.77
CA PRO A 40 -58.18 -30.00 5.32
C PRO A 40 -59.40 -29.09 5.43
N ASN A 41 -59.59 -28.49 6.61
CA ASN A 41 -60.62 -27.50 6.83
C ASN A 41 -60.07 -26.09 6.51
N TRP A 42 -60.13 -25.70 5.24
CA TRP A 42 -59.56 -24.43 4.76
C TRP A 42 -60.06 -23.19 5.51
N ARG A 43 -61.31 -23.18 5.97
CA ARG A 43 -61.87 -22.06 6.75
C ARG A 43 -61.21 -21.95 8.13
N ARG A 44 -61.00 -23.08 8.81
CA ARG A 44 -60.35 -23.11 10.13
C ARG A 44 -58.84 -22.94 10.04
N ILE A 45 -58.22 -23.46 8.98
CA ILE A 45 -56.81 -23.22 8.64
C ILE A 45 -56.59 -21.73 8.38
N GLY A 46 -57.44 -21.07 7.57
CA GLY A 46 -57.36 -19.64 7.33
C GLY A 46 -57.51 -18.80 8.62
N LEU A 47 -58.37 -19.22 9.55
CA LEU A 47 -58.58 -18.53 10.82
C LEU A 47 -57.43 -18.72 11.82
N LEU A 48 -56.84 -19.91 11.89
CA LEU A 48 -55.74 -20.23 12.80
C LEU A 48 -54.35 -19.88 12.25
N SER A 49 -54.21 -19.75 10.92
CA SER A 49 -52.94 -19.45 10.25
C SER A 49 -52.23 -18.21 10.81
N PRO A 50 -52.90 -17.06 11.05
CA PRO A 50 -52.23 -15.89 11.63
C PRO A 50 -51.62 -16.15 13.01
N VAL A 51 -52.30 -16.95 13.85
CA VAL A 51 -51.82 -17.30 15.20
C VAL A 51 -50.63 -18.25 15.12
N PHE A 52 -50.69 -19.27 14.25
CA PHE A 52 -49.56 -20.17 14.02
C PHE A 52 -48.36 -19.44 13.43
N LEU A 53 -48.56 -18.53 12.49
CA LEU A 53 -47.49 -17.71 11.91
C LEU A 53 -46.86 -16.78 12.96
N LEU A 54 -47.66 -16.19 13.86
CA LEU A 54 -47.14 -15.37 14.95
C LEU A 54 -46.33 -16.20 15.95
N LEU A 55 -46.83 -17.37 16.36
CA LEU A 55 -46.09 -18.29 17.24
C LEU A 55 -44.79 -18.78 16.59
N LEU A 56 -44.84 -19.15 15.32
CA LEU A 56 -43.66 -19.56 14.55
C LEU A 56 -42.64 -18.43 14.44
N TRP A 57 -43.08 -17.20 14.19
CA TRP A 57 -42.23 -16.02 14.13
C TRP A 57 -41.53 -15.73 15.46
N VAL A 58 -42.27 -15.78 16.57
CA VAL A 58 -41.70 -15.62 17.92
C VAL A 58 -40.70 -16.73 18.23
N ALA A 59 -41.05 -17.99 17.95
CA ALA A 59 -40.16 -19.13 18.18
C ALA A 59 -38.86 -19.04 17.36
N LEU A 60 -38.94 -18.67 16.09
CA LEU A 60 -37.76 -18.45 15.24
C LEU A 60 -36.90 -17.27 15.73
N SER A 61 -37.53 -16.20 16.20
CA SER A 61 -36.84 -15.03 16.73
C SER A 61 -36.09 -15.35 18.02
N GLU A 62 -36.70 -16.10 18.95
CA GLU A 62 -36.05 -16.56 20.18
C GLU A 62 -34.93 -17.57 19.91
N ALA A 63 -35.12 -18.49 18.95
CA ALA A 63 -34.08 -19.42 18.54
C ALA A 63 -32.86 -18.67 17.95
N ASN A 64 -33.08 -17.66 17.11
CA ASN A 64 -32.01 -16.82 16.56
C ASN A 64 -31.32 -15.98 17.65
N TYR A 65 -32.09 -15.42 18.60
CA TYR A 65 -31.52 -14.72 19.75
C TYR A 65 -30.63 -15.64 20.58
N PHE A 66 -31.09 -16.85 20.87
CA PHE A 66 -30.33 -17.82 21.65
C PHE A 66 -29.03 -18.21 20.92
N LYS A 67 -29.13 -18.48 19.63
CA LYS A 67 -27.97 -18.81 18.78
C LYS A 67 -26.93 -17.69 18.76
N GLU A 68 -27.31 -16.46 18.42
CA GLU A 68 -26.34 -15.36 18.31
C GLU A 68 -25.74 -14.96 19.67
N ARG A 69 -26.53 -14.97 20.75
CA ARG A 69 -26.04 -14.56 22.07
C ARG A 69 -25.22 -15.62 22.78
N PHE A 70 -25.69 -16.88 22.80
CA PHE A 70 -25.10 -17.93 23.63
C PHE A 70 -24.20 -18.89 22.85
N MET A 71 -24.56 -19.26 21.62
CA MET A 71 -23.71 -20.15 20.82
C MET A 71 -22.57 -19.39 20.12
N ASN A 72 -22.88 -18.25 19.51
CA ASN A 72 -21.87 -17.42 18.83
C ASN A 72 -21.14 -16.46 19.80
N GLY A 73 -21.60 -16.36 21.05
CA GLY A 73 -20.96 -15.54 22.09
C GLY A 73 -20.97 -14.04 21.80
N ILE A 74 -22.05 -13.49 21.22
CA ILE A 74 -22.19 -12.05 20.93
C ILE A 74 -23.11 -11.42 21.99
N PRO A 75 -22.57 -10.89 23.11
CA PRO A 75 -23.37 -10.41 24.24
C PRO A 75 -24.18 -9.15 23.93
N THR A 76 -23.80 -8.42 22.86
CA THR A 76 -24.46 -7.18 22.42
C THR A 76 -25.79 -7.42 21.69
N THR A 77 -26.15 -8.68 21.42
CA THR A 77 -27.40 -9.06 20.76
C THR A 77 -28.62 -8.72 21.62
N ARG A 78 -29.58 -7.95 21.09
CA ARG A 78 -30.86 -7.63 21.75
C ARG A 78 -31.99 -8.48 21.19
N ARG A 79 -32.92 -8.93 22.06
CA ARG A 79 -34.13 -9.67 21.64
C ARG A 79 -34.98 -8.88 20.63
N ALA A 80 -35.13 -7.58 20.87
CA ALA A 80 -35.88 -6.68 19.99
C ALA A 80 -35.37 -6.66 18.54
N ASP A 81 -34.05 -6.83 18.33
CA ASP A 81 -33.50 -6.91 16.98
C ASP A 81 -33.91 -8.19 16.26
N MET A 82 -34.02 -9.29 17.01
CA MET A 82 -34.31 -10.61 16.45
C MET A 82 -35.77 -10.74 16.02
N TYR A 83 -36.71 -10.07 16.71
CA TYR A 83 -38.10 -10.04 16.27
C TYR A 83 -38.26 -9.37 14.90
N LEU A 84 -37.53 -8.29 14.63
CA LEU A 84 -37.57 -7.63 13.32
C LEU A 84 -36.60 -8.24 12.30
N TYR A 85 -35.71 -9.14 12.71
CA TYR A 85 -34.69 -9.73 11.85
C TYR A 85 -35.26 -10.51 10.66
N VAL A 86 -36.25 -11.38 10.91
CA VAL A 86 -36.85 -12.23 9.86
C VAL A 86 -37.67 -11.39 8.85
N PRO A 87 -38.59 -10.50 9.29
CA PRO A 87 -39.28 -9.58 8.39
C PRO A 87 -38.33 -8.74 7.53
N ASP A 88 -37.29 -8.15 8.15
CA ASP A 88 -36.29 -7.35 7.44
C ASP A 88 -35.52 -8.17 6.41
N THR A 89 -35.19 -9.42 6.75
CA THR A 89 -34.46 -10.31 5.84
C THR A 89 -35.29 -10.62 4.61
N LEU A 90 -36.58 -10.92 4.78
CA LEU A 90 -37.50 -11.20 3.66
C LEU A 90 -37.71 -9.96 2.79
N ALA A 91 -37.93 -8.78 3.40
CA ALA A 91 -38.07 -7.52 2.68
C ALA A 91 -36.78 -7.16 1.91
N ASN A 92 -35.61 -7.36 2.52
CA ASN A 92 -34.32 -7.11 1.87
C ASN A 92 -34.06 -8.07 0.70
N SER A 93 -34.32 -9.37 0.88
CA SER A 93 -34.15 -10.38 -0.16
C SER A 93 -35.05 -10.12 -1.37
N ALA A 94 -36.31 -9.74 -1.14
CA ALA A 94 -37.25 -9.43 -2.22
C ALA A 94 -36.80 -8.24 -3.08
N ILE A 95 -36.24 -7.20 -2.45
CA ILE A 95 -35.77 -6.02 -3.17
C ILE A 95 -34.39 -6.27 -3.82
N ASN A 96 -33.53 -7.06 -3.20
CA ASN A 96 -32.21 -7.40 -3.74
C ASN A 96 -32.28 -8.33 -4.97
N LEU A 97 -33.43 -8.98 -5.20
CA LEU A 97 -33.65 -9.91 -6.31
C LEU A 97 -33.47 -9.26 -7.70
N PHE A 98 -33.59 -7.93 -7.77
CA PHE A 98 -33.49 -7.14 -9.00
C PHE A 98 -32.21 -6.30 -9.11
N LEU A 99 -31.24 -6.47 -8.20
CA LEU A 99 -30.03 -5.65 -8.12
C LEU A 99 -28.76 -6.45 -8.41
N GLY A 100 -27.77 -5.79 -9.01
CA GLY A 100 -26.42 -6.36 -9.16
C GLY A 100 -25.69 -6.48 -7.82
N LYS A 101 -24.67 -7.35 -7.73
CA LYS A 101 -23.92 -7.62 -6.48
C LYS A 101 -23.36 -6.34 -5.83
N GLU A 102 -22.83 -5.42 -6.62
CA GLU A 102 -22.27 -4.17 -6.11
C GLU A 102 -23.34 -3.20 -5.60
N GLN A 103 -24.47 -3.11 -6.30
CA GLN A 103 -25.62 -2.30 -5.88
C GLN A 103 -26.20 -2.80 -4.56
N VAL A 104 -26.27 -4.13 -4.38
CA VAL A 104 -26.66 -4.74 -3.10
C VAL A 104 -25.69 -4.36 -1.99
N ARG A 105 -24.37 -4.45 -2.22
CA ARG A 105 -23.34 -4.08 -1.24
C ARG A 105 -23.48 -2.62 -0.79
N LEU A 106 -23.59 -1.70 -1.74
CA LEU A 106 -23.71 -0.26 -1.45
C LEU A 106 -24.98 0.04 -0.64
N ARG A 107 -26.09 -0.57 -1.02
CA ARG A 107 -27.38 -0.41 -0.32
C ARG A 107 -27.37 -0.99 1.09
N GLU A 108 -26.83 -2.19 1.27
CA GLU A 108 -26.71 -2.80 2.61
C GLU A 108 -25.83 -1.94 3.52
N ARG A 109 -24.75 -1.39 2.97
CA ARG A 109 -23.89 -0.45 3.70
C ARG A 109 -24.62 0.83 4.08
N GLU A 110 -25.40 1.43 3.17
CA GLU A 110 -26.22 2.60 3.50
C GLU A 110 -27.22 2.32 4.63
N LYS A 111 -27.85 1.14 4.62
CA LYS A 111 -28.73 0.73 5.71
C LYS A 111 -28.01 0.58 7.04
N LEU A 112 -26.77 0.09 7.07
CA LEU A 112 -26.00 0.01 8.32
C LEU A 112 -25.71 1.40 8.91
N LEU A 113 -25.63 2.44 8.07
CA LEU A 113 -25.34 3.81 8.52
C LEU A 113 -26.53 4.51 9.16
N THR A 114 -27.75 4.17 8.76
CA THR A 114 -28.98 4.85 9.24
C THR A 114 -29.57 4.24 10.52
N VAL A 115 -28.97 3.16 11.04
CA VAL A 115 -29.66 2.22 11.95
C VAL A 115 -29.02 2.13 13.34
N LYS A 116 -28.07 3.01 13.68
CA LYS A 116 -27.33 3.00 14.96
C LYS A 116 -28.23 2.84 16.20
N ASP A 117 -29.40 3.50 16.20
CA ASP A 117 -30.36 3.52 17.30
C ASP A 117 -31.68 2.79 17.02
N SER A 118 -31.77 2.04 15.92
CA SER A 118 -32.99 1.31 15.57
C SER A 118 -32.87 -0.19 15.89
N TYR A 119 -33.85 -0.96 15.40
CA TYR A 119 -34.02 -2.38 15.65
C TYR A 119 -34.07 -3.13 14.31
N GLY A 120 -33.87 -4.45 14.37
CA GLY A 120 -33.92 -5.33 13.21
C GLY A 120 -32.56 -5.79 12.71
N ARG A 121 -32.52 -6.32 11.49
CA ARG A 121 -31.34 -7.03 10.97
C ARG A 121 -30.10 -6.14 10.88
N SER A 122 -30.25 -4.95 10.30
CA SER A 122 -29.14 -4.00 10.15
C SER A 122 -28.62 -3.49 11.50
N ALA A 123 -29.50 -3.33 12.50
CA ALA A 123 -29.10 -2.88 13.85
C ALA A 123 -28.28 -3.93 14.57
N HIS A 124 -28.73 -5.19 14.48
CA HIS A 124 -27.98 -6.32 15.00
C HIS A 124 -26.62 -6.45 14.32
N LEU A 125 -26.59 -6.39 12.98
CA LEU A 125 -25.35 -6.49 12.21
C LEU A 125 -24.36 -5.39 12.58
N TYR A 126 -24.82 -4.15 12.74
CA TYR A 126 -23.97 -3.05 13.19
C TYR A 126 -23.39 -3.30 14.60
N ARG A 127 -24.21 -3.72 15.57
CA ARG A 127 -23.74 -4.06 16.94
C ARG A 127 -22.80 -5.26 16.97
N LYS A 128 -23.01 -6.23 16.09
CA LYS A 128 -22.12 -7.37 15.87
C LYS A 128 -20.78 -6.92 15.30
N GLY A 129 -20.80 -5.98 14.35
CA GLY A 129 -19.61 -5.32 13.82
C GLY A 129 -18.78 -4.65 14.90
N GLU A 130 -19.40 -3.77 15.69
CA GLU A 130 -18.75 -3.10 16.82
C GLU A 130 -18.16 -4.10 17.83
N TYR A 131 -18.89 -5.17 18.15
CA TYR A 131 -18.37 -6.23 19.03
C TYR A 131 -17.12 -6.90 18.44
N TYR A 132 -17.14 -7.28 17.16
CA TYR A 132 -15.97 -7.87 16.51
C TYR A 132 -14.77 -6.92 16.45
N VAL A 133 -15.00 -5.61 16.31
CA VAL A 133 -13.94 -4.61 16.42
C VAL A 133 -13.33 -4.62 17.83
N THR A 134 -14.13 -4.69 18.89
CA THR A 134 -13.59 -4.77 20.26
C THR A 134 -12.77 -6.05 20.51
N VAL A 135 -13.23 -7.20 19.99
CA VAL A 135 -12.50 -8.48 20.09
C VAL A 135 -11.19 -8.39 19.32
N ALA A 136 -11.20 -7.84 18.10
CA ALA A 136 -10.01 -7.66 17.28
C ALA A 136 -8.98 -6.76 17.97
N LYS A 137 -9.39 -5.63 18.56
CA LYS A 137 -8.48 -4.75 19.30
C LYS A 137 -7.86 -5.44 20.51
N ALA A 138 -8.65 -6.23 21.24
CA ALA A 138 -8.14 -7.01 22.37
C ALA A 138 -7.12 -8.08 21.93
N ALA A 139 -7.33 -8.71 20.77
CA ALA A 139 -6.37 -9.65 20.18
C ALA A 139 -5.08 -8.95 19.73
N LEU A 140 -5.19 -7.78 19.10
CA LEU A 140 -4.04 -6.97 18.70
C LEU A 140 -3.17 -6.56 19.91
N ALA A 141 -3.79 -6.17 21.03
CA ALA A 141 -3.08 -5.84 22.26
C ALA A 141 -2.32 -7.05 22.86
N ARG A 142 -2.78 -8.27 22.59
CA ARG A 142 -2.11 -9.53 22.98
C ARG A 142 -1.12 -10.03 21.93
N GLN A 143 -0.93 -9.30 20.84
CA GLN A 143 -0.14 -9.72 19.66
C GLN A 143 -0.65 -11.00 18.98
N ASP A 144 -1.92 -11.36 19.18
CA ASP A 144 -2.56 -12.46 18.45
C ASP A 144 -3.09 -11.95 17.11
N TYR A 145 -2.20 -11.93 16.12
CA TYR A 145 -2.52 -11.45 14.77
C TYR A 145 -3.51 -12.34 14.02
N ALA A 146 -3.59 -13.63 14.36
CA ALA A 146 -4.51 -14.56 13.71
C ALA A 146 -5.96 -14.28 14.14
N GLU A 147 -6.19 -14.10 15.44
CA GLU A 147 -7.51 -13.71 15.94
C GLU A 147 -7.90 -12.30 15.48
N PHE A 148 -6.95 -11.36 15.48
CA PHE A 148 -7.17 -10.01 14.94
C PHE A 148 -7.66 -10.07 13.48
N ALA A 149 -6.95 -10.79 12.60
CA ALA A 149 -7.28 -10.89 11.18
C ALA A 149 -8.65 -11.55 10.95
N ARG A 150 -9.04 -12.51 11.79
CA ARG A 150 -10.34 -13.19 11.72
C ARG A 150 -11.51 -12.23 11.91
N TYR A 151 -11.40 -11.28 12.84
CA TYR A 151 -12.53 -10.44 13.25
C TYR A 151 -12.55 -9.05 12.62
N ILE A 152 -11.39 -8.43 12.38
CA ILE A 152 -11.35 -7.01 11.98
C ILE A 152 -12.00 -6.75 10.62
N GLY A 153 -11.82 -7.65 9.64
CA GLY A 153 -12.42 -7.50 8.31
C GLY A 153 -13.95 -7.48 8.35
N THR A 154 -14.54 -8.45 9.06
CA THR A 154 -15.99 -8.50 9.27
C THR A 154 -16.47 -7.32 10.11
N GLY A 155 -15.71 -6.95 11.15
CA GLY A 155 -16.00 -5.81 12.01
C GLY A 155 -16.10 -4.50 11.22
N ALA A 156 -15.08 -4.19 10.41
CA ALA A 156 -15.05 -2.99 9.58
C ALA A 156 -16.16 -2.98 8.51
N GLN A 157 -16.47 -4.12 7.89
CA GLN A 157 -17.56 -4.18 6.92
C GLN A 157 -18.93 -3.89 7.55
N LEU A 158 -19.17 -4.40 8.76
CA LEU A 158 -20.44 -4.24 9.47
C LEU A 158 -20.56 -2.91 10.23
N ALA A 159 -19.42 -2.28 10.56
CA ALA A 159 -19.34 -0.97 11.22
C ALA A 159 -18.63 0.08 10.33
N PRO A 160 -19.25 0.49 9.19
CA PRO A 160 -18.61 1.35 8.19
C PRO A 160 -18.28 2.78 8.66
N ALA A 161 -18.96 3.27 9.72
CA ALA A 161 -18.72 4.59 10.30
C ALA A 161 -17.61 4.61 11.38
N ASN A 162 -17.15 3.43 11.82
CA ASN A 162 -16.11 3.32 12.83
C ASN A 162 -14.73 3.50 12.18
N LEU A 163 -14.23 4.74 12.17
CA LEU A 163 -12.97 5.10 11.50
C LEU A 163 -11.78 4.27 11.97
N GLU A 164 -11.70 3.97 13.26
CA GLU A 164 -10.61 3.15 13.79
C GLU A 164 -10.66 1.71 13.26
N ALA A 165 -11.85 1.12 13.14
CA ALA A 165 -12.03 -0.19 12.52
C ALA A 165 -11.63 -0.19 11.04
N GLN A 166 -12.02 0.85 10.29
CA GLN A 166 -11.65 1.01 8.88
C GLN A 166 -10.12 1.11 8.73
N ARG A 167 -9.48 1.92 9.58
CA ARG A 167 -8.02 2.07 9.62
C ARG A 167 -7.32 0.74 9.88
N LEU A 168 -7.69 0.03 10.95
CA LEU A 168 -7.07 -1.24 11.33
C LEU A 168 -7.24 -2.31 10.25
N CYS A 169 -8.40 -2.36 9.60
CA CYS A 169 -8.63 -3.28 8.49
C CYS A 169 -7.82 -2.89 7.24
N ALA A 170 -7.69 -1.60 6.93
CA ALA A 170 -6.85 -1.13 5.83
C ALA A 170 -5.37 -1.44 6.07
N GLU A 171 -4.87 -1.25 7.30
CA GLU A 171 -3.51 -1.62 7.70
C GLU A 171 -3.25 -3.12 7.50
N LEU A 172 -4.21 -3.98 7.86
CA LEU A 172 -4.13 -5.41 7.60
C LEU A 172 -4.05 -5.72 6.09
N PHE A 173 -4.85 -5.05 5.26
CA PHE A 173 -4.77 -5.22 3.81
C PHE A 173 -3.44 -4.76 3.22
N PHE A 174 -2.86 -3.65 3.71
CA PHE A 174 -1.51 -3.24 3.32
C PHE A 174 -0.46 -4.31 3.70
N GLN A 175 -0.57 -4.90 4.88
CA GLN A 175 0.34 -5.98 5.32
C GLN A 175 0.22 -7.23 4.45
N PHE A 176 -0.99 -7.58 4.00
CA PHE A 176 -1.22 -8.70 3.08
C PHE A 176 -0.96 -8.36 1.59
N GLN A 177 -0.31 -7.23 1.29
CA GLN A 177 -0.02 -6.79 -0.08
C GLN A 177 -1.29 -6.65 -0.95
N ARG A 178 -2.40 -6.23 -0.34
CA ARG A 178 -3.68 -5.92 -1.00
C ARG A 178 -4.00 -4.43 -0.94
N PRO A 179 -3.15 -3.55 -1.52
CA PRO A 179 -3.30 -2.10 -1.37
C PRO A 179 -4.59 -1.56 -1.99
N LEU A 180 -5.08 -2.16 -3.09
CA LEU A 180 -6.32 -1.70 -3.74
C LEU A 180 -7.54 -1.81 -2.82
N ASP A 181 -7.66 -2.94 -2.11
CA ASP A 181 -8.73 -3.16 -1.14
C ASP A 181 -8.61 -2.20 0.06
N ALA A 182 -7.38 -1.93 0.51
CA ALA A 182 -7.11 -0.96 1.55
C ALA A 182 -7.56 0.46 1.15
N TYR A 183 -7.19 0.91 -0.06
CA TYR A 183 -7.59 2.23 -0.55
C TYR A 183 -9.08 2.37 -0.75
N GLN A 184 -9.74 1.36 -1.32
CA GLN A 184 -11.19 1.36 -1.46
C GLN A 184 -11.87 1.52 -0.09
N LEU A 185 -11.40 0.80 0.92
CA LEU A 185 -11.95 0.89 2.27
C LEU A 185 -11.76 2.30 2.89
N LEU A 186 -10.56 2.86 2.77
CA LEU A 186 -10.24 4.20 3.28
C LEU A 186 -11.06 5.28 2.56
N GLU A 187 -11.12 5.26 1.23
CA GLU A 187 -11.87 6.23 0.42
C GLU A 187 -13.37 6.22 0.74
N GLU A 188 -13.96 5.02 0.89
CA GLU A 188 -15.38 4.87 1.24
C GLU A 188 -15.70 5.36 2.67
N SER A 189 -14.68 5.47 3.54
CA SER A 189 -14.82 5.92 4.93
C SER A 189 -14.46 7.39 5.16
N LEU A 190 -13.77 8.06 4.23
CA LEU A 190 -13.45 9.50 4.31
C LEU A 190 -14.68 10.39 4.52
N LYS A 191 -15.85 9.99 4.00
CA LYS A 191 -17.11 10.72 4.20
C LYS A 191 -17.55 10.81 5.67
N PHE A 192 -17.06 9.94 6.55
CA PHE A 192 -17.30 10.00 8.00
C PHE A 192 -16.18 10.73 8.75
N ALA A 193 -15.03 10.93 8.09
CA ALA A 193 -13.83 11.53 8.66
C ALA A 193 -13.70 13.03 8.39
N LYS A 194 -14.78 13.72 7.97
CA LYS A 194 -14.73 15.14 7.55
C LYS A 194 -14.17 16.11 8.60
N GLN A 195 -14.15 15.69 9.87
CA GLN A 195 -13.59 16.44 11.01
C GLN A 195 -12.34 15.77 11.61
N ASP A 196 -11.96 14.58 11.15
CA ASP A 196 -10.79 13.84 11.64
C ASP A 196 -9.58 14.06 10.72
N ARG A 197 -8.78 15.07 11.06
CA ARG A 197 -7.55 15.41 10.32
C ARG A 197 -6.55 14.26 10.28
N SER A 198 -6.43 13.50 11.37
CA SER A 198 -5.47 12.41 11.47
C SER A 198 -5.78 11.29 10.47
N TYR A 199 -7.07 11.03 10.23
CA TYR A 199 -7.53 10.04 9.28
C TYR A 199 -7.27 10.45 7.83
N PHE A 200 -7.53 11.71 7.49
CA PHE A 200 -7.18 12.26 6.17
C PHE A 200 -5.68 12.24 5.91
N ARG A 201 -4.85 12.63 6.89
CA ARG A 201 -3.39 12.55 6.78
C ARG A 201 -2.90 11.13 6.56
N LEU A 202 -3.44 10.16 7.30
CA LEU A 202 -3.10 8.76 7.07
C LEU A 202 -3.39 8.33 5.63
N TYR A 203 -4.54 8.72 5.07
CA TYR A 203 -4.86 8.44 3.67
C TYR A 203 -3.88 9.12 2.70
N ILE A 204 -3.62 10.42 2.88
CA ILE A 204 -2.69 11.22 2.07
C ILE A 204 -1.28 10.60 2.09
N ASP A 205 -0.75 10.34 3.28
CA ASP A 205 0.60 9.78 3.47
C ASP A 205 0.73 8.42 2.79
N ARG A 206 -0.30 7.55 2.89
CA ARG A 206 -0.32 6.26 2.20
C ARG A 206 -0.33 6.45 0.69
N CYS A 207 -1.17 7.34 0.18
CA CYS A 207 -1.23 7.64 -1.25
C CYS A 207 0.11 8.12 -1.79
N LEU A 208 0.76 9.07 -1.11
CA LEU A 208 2.08 9.58 -1.50
C LEU A 208 3.17 8.51 -1.40
N LEU A 209 3.12 7.64 -0.38
CA LEU A 209 4.09 6.56 -0.17
C LEU A 209 4.01 5.46 -1.24
N LEU A 210 2.82 5.16 -1.76
CA LEU A 210 2.57 4.09 -2.73
C LEU A 210 2.21 4.62 -4.13
N ASP A 211 2.64 5.83 -4.45
CA ASP A 211 2.51 6.47 -5.77
C ASP A 211 1.06 6.50 -6.32
N GLN A 212 0.07 6.67 -5.43
CA GLN A 212 -1.35 6.74 -5.76
C GLN A 212 -1.85 8.18 -5.96
N ASP A 213 -1.07 8.99 -6.67
CA ASP A 213 -1.35 10.43 -6.84
C ASP A 213 -2.68 10.69 -7.56
N ALA A 214 -3.12 9.78 -8.45
CA ALA A 214 -4.42 9.88 -9.12
C ALA A 214 -5.60 9.80 -8.13
N ARG A 215 -5.55 8.85 -7.18
CA ARG A 215 -6.57 8.70 -6.14
C ARG A 215 -6.63 9.92 -5.22
N LEU A 216 -5.45 10.47 -4.92
CA LEU A 216 -5.33 11.68 -4.11
C LEU A 216 -5.94 12.90 -4.80
N ILE A 217 -5.69 13.08 -6.10
CA ILE A 217 -6.29 14.15 -6.91
C ILE A 217 -7.82 13.99 -6.97
N GLU A 218 -8.33 12.78 -7.24
CA GLU A 218 -9.77 12.51 -7.25
C GLU A 218 -10.43 12.81 -5.90
N THR A 219 -9.74 12.46 -4.81
CA THR A 219 -10.19 12.76 -3.44
C THR A 219 -10.20 14.27 -3.19
N ALA A 220 -9.17 14.99 -3.61
CA ALA A 220 -9.11 16.45 -3.49
C ALA A 220 -10.26 17.11 -4.28
N ILE A 221 -10.53 16.68 -5.51
CA ILE A 221 -11.67 17.17 -6.32
C ILE A 221 -13.00 16.97 -5.58
N ARG A 222 -13.17 15.84 -4.88
CA ARG A 222 -14.39 15.51 -4.14
C ARG A 222 -14.59 16.37 -2.88
N TYR A 223 -13.52 16.63 -2.13
CA TYR A 223 -13.64 17.19 -0.77
C TYR A 223 -13.24 18.67 -0.64
N LEU A 224 -12.47 19.25 -1.57
CA LEU A 224 -12.06 20.66 -1.49
C LEU A 224 -13.24 21.64 -1.61
N GLY A 225 -14.31 21.26 -2.31
CA GLY A 225 -15.55 22.05 -2.41
C GLY A 225 -16.55 21.80 -1.27
N ASP A 226 -16.27 20.85 -0.38
CA ASP A 226 -17.22 20.44 0.68
C ASP A 226 -17.05 21.32 1.92
N LYS A 227 -18.12 22.04 2.28
CA LYS A 227 -18.17 22.95 3.44
C LYS A 227 -18.15 22.21 4.78
N GLU A 228 -18.48 20.93 4.79
CA GLU A 228 -18.46 20.11 6.01
C GLU A 228 -17.06 19.62 6.39
N VAL A 229 -16.08 19.78 5.49
CA VAL A 229 -14.69 19.38 5.74
C VAL A 229 -13.97 20.48 6.52
N SER A 230 -13.26 20.11 7.58
CA SER A 230 -12.52 21.09 8.39
C SER A 230 -11.48 21.87 7.56
N PRO A 231 -11.21 23.15 7.88
CA PRO A 231 -10.26 23.97 7.13
C PRO A 231 -8.84 23.41 7.18
N GLU A 232 -8.47 22.72 8.27
CA GLU A 232 -7.16 22.07 8.38
C GLU A 232 -7.01 20.89 7.42
N ILE A 233 -8.08 20.11 7.22
CA ILE A 233 -8.10 19.03 6.22
C ILE A 233 -8.06 19.61 4.82
N GLN A 234 -8.79 20.71 4.57
CA GLN A 234 -8.74 21.40 3.28
C GLN A 234 -7.32 21.87 2.96
N ALA A 235 -6.60 22.47 3.92
CA ALA A 235 -5.22 22.90 3.74
C ALA A 235 -4.28 21.71 3.44
N ASP A 236 -4.38 20.61 4.20
CA ASP A 236 -3.58 19.40 3.95
C ASP A 236 -3.90 18.82 2.54
N LEU A 237 -5.17 18.78 2.13
CA LEU A 237 -5.59 18.31 0.80
C LEU A 237 -5.13 19.23 -0.33
N GLN A 238 -5.14 20.55 -0.15
CA GLN A 238 -4.68 21.51 -1.15
C GLN A 238 -3.19 21.30 -1.46
N LEU A 239 -2.38 21.20 -0.41
CA LEU A 239 -0.94 20.96 -0.56
C LEU A 239 -0.67 19.58 -1.16
N ALA A 240 -1.35 18.54 -0.66
CA ALA A 240 -1.20 17.19 -1.16
C ALA A 240 -1.61 17.06 -2.64
N ALA A 241 -2.67 17.75 -3.06
CA ALA A 241 -3.09 17.80 -4.46
C ALA A 241 -2.06 18.52 -5.33
N ALA A 242 -1.53 19.67 -4.89
CA ALA A 242 -0.46 20.38 -5.60
C ALA A 242 0.78 19.50 -5.77
N GLN A 243 1.18 18.78 -4.71
CA GLN A 243 2.30 17.85 -4.74
C GLN A 243 2.03 16.66 -5.67
N ALA A 244 0.83 16.09 -5.65
CA ALA A 244 0.43 15.02 -6.56
C ALA A 244 0.47 15.48 -8.03
N HIS A 245 -0.01 16.69 -8.34
CA HIS A 245 0.10 17.27 -9.68
C HIS A 245 1.56 17.45 -10.10
N PHE A 246 2.43 17.94 -9.22
CA PHE A 246 3.86 18.06 -9.45
C PHE A 246 4.51 16.69 -9.77
N LEU A 247 4.28 15.68 -8.92
CA LEU A 247 4.83 14.33 -9.09
C LEU A 247 4.36 13.64 -10.38
N ARG A 248 3.16 13.97 -10.86
CA ARG A 248 2.63 13.49 -12.15
C ARG A 248 3.10 14.29 -13.37
N GLY A 249 3.85 15.37 -13.15
CA GLY A 249 4.36 16.25 -14.20
C GLY A 249 3.42 17.34 -14.67
N SER A 250 2.27 17.51 -14.02
CA SER A 250 1.26 18.52 -14.37
C SER A 250 1.62 19.86 -13.72
N PHE A 251 2.76 20.46 -14.12
CA PHE A 251 3.30 21.67 -13.49
C PHE A 251 2.39 22.87 -13.53
N ASN A 252 1.66 23.07 -14.63
CA ASN A 252 0.69 24.16 -14.76
C ASN A 252 -0.43 24.05 -13.72
N GLU A 253 -0.96 22.84 -13.51
CA GLU A 253 -1.97 22.58 -12.47
C GLU A 253 -1.37 22.73 -11.07
N ALA A 254 -0.17 22.22 -10.83
CA ALA A 254 0.50 22.38 -9.54
C ALA A 254 0.73 23.87 -9.19
N ALA A 255 1.24 24.66 -10.14
CA ALA A 255 1.44 26.10 -9.99
C ALA A 255 0.10 26.85 -9.81
N ARG A 256 -0.94 26.44 -10.53
CA ARG A 256 -2.29 26.97 -10.38
C ARG A 256 -2.83 26.71 -8.97
N PHE A 257 -2.71 25.49 -8.45
CA PHE A 257 -3.11 25.17 -7.08
C PHE A 257 -2.35 26.03 -6.05
N ILE A 258 -1.04 26.22 -6.22
CA ILE A 258 -0.24 27.08 -5.34
C ILE A 258 -0.78 28.51 -5.33
N LYS A 259 -1.15 29.04 -6.50
CA LYS A 259 -1.69 30.39 -6.65
C LYS A 259 -3.11 30.52 -6.10
N ASP A 260 -4.01 29.64 -6.53
CA ASP A 260 -5.44 29.68 -6.21
C ASP A 260 -5.69 29.54 -4.70
N TYR A 261 -4.90 28.71 -4.02
CA TYR A 261 -4.99 28.48 -2.57
C TYR A 261 -3.93 29.24 -1.75
N ARG A 262 -3.17 30.16 -2.37
CA ARG A 262 -2.10 30.94 -1.72
C ARG A 262 -1.07 30.11 -0.94
N LEU A 263 -0.79 28.89 -1.40
CA LEU A 263 0.16 27.99 -0.74
C LEU A 263 1.59 28.54 -0.77
N GLY A 264 1.90 29.50 -1.65
CA GLY A 264 3.21 30.16 -1.71
C GLY A 264 3.58 30.93 -0.44
N GLU A 265 2.61 31.26 0.43
CA GLU A 265 2.86 31.88 1.74
C GLU A 265 3.31 30.85 2.79
N THR A 266 3.10 29.55 2.52
CA THR A 266 3.55 28.46 3.38
C THR A 266 4.95 27.99 2.98
N ALA A 267 5.74 27.55 3.97
CA ALA A 267 7.09 27.05 3.70
C ALA A 267 7.10 25.86 2.73
N GLU A 268 6.10 24.97 2.83
CA GLU A 268 6.02 23.78 1.97
C GLU A 268 5.55 24.12 0.55
N GLY A 269 4.55 25.00 0.40
CA GLY A 269 4.13 25.47 -0.93
C GLY A 269 5.20 26.32 -1.63
N TYR A 270 5.99 27.10 -0.89
CA TYR A 270 7.14 27.82 -1.44
C TYR A 270 8.23 26.89 -1.96
N LEU A 271 8.60 25.86 -1.16
CA LEU A 271 9.55 24.84 -1.58
C LEU A 271 9.06 24.09 -2.83
N LEU A 272 7.77 23.74 -2.86
CA LEU A 272 7.16 23.10 -4.03
C LEU A 272 7.21 24.01 -5.26
N ASN A 273 6.98 25.32 -5.10
CA ASN A 273 7.10 26.28 -6.20
C ASN A 273 8.53 26.32 -6.76
N CYS A 274 9.55 26.35 -5.89
CA CYS A 274 10.95 26.30 -6.32
C CYS A 274 11.25 25.00 -7.09
N GLN A 275 10.71 23.87 -6.63
CA GLN A 275 10.85 22.57 -7.31
C GLN A 275 10.16 22.55 -8.67
N ILE A 276 8.96 23.15 -8.79
CA ILE A 276 8.26 23.28 -10.07
C ILE A 276 9.11 24.08 -11.07
N LEU A 277 9.71 25.20 -10.65
CA LEU A 277 10.60 26.00 -11.51
C LEU A 277 11.84 25.21 -11.94
N TRP A 278 12.44 24.45 -11.02
CA TRP A 278 13.60 23.61 -11.32
C TRP A 278 13.29 22.53 -12.35
N GLU A 279 12.18 21.80 -12.15
CA GLU A 279 11.77 20.66 -12.98
C GLU A 279 11.09 21.06 -14.30
N SER A 280 10.58 22.30 -14.40
CA SER A 280 10.08 22.87 -15.65
C SER A 280 11.19 23.36 -16.57
N GLY A 281 12.40 23.55 -16.05
CA GLY A 281 13.60 23.93 -16.79
C GLY A 281 14.12 25.34 -16.49
N ASP A 282 13.40 26.17 -15.74
CA ASP A 282 13.86 27.49 -15.31
C ASP A 282 14.72 27.41 -14.04
N ARG A 283 15.86 26.74 -14.19
CA ARG A 283 16.83 26.51 -13.10
C ARG A 283 17.40 27.82 -12.54
N THR A 284 17.50 28.85 -13.37
CA THR A 284 17.98 30.17 -12.99
C THR A 284 17.04 30.87 -12.01
N SER A 285 15.75 30.91 -12.33
CA SER A 285 14.75 31.52 -11.43
C SER A 285 14.58 30.68 -10.15
N ALA A 286 14.61 29.34 -10.26
CA ALA A 286 14.56 28.46 -9.10
C ALA A 286 15.69 28.74 -8.08
N LEU A 287 16.93 28.92 -8.58
CA LEU A 287 18.06 29.27 -7.71
C LEU A 287 17.98 30.70 -7.19
N ALA A 288 17.46 31.65 -7.98
CA ALA A 288 17.25 33.03 -7.53
C ALA A 288 16.25 33.11 -6.37
N GLU A 289 15.11 32.43 -6.48
CA GLU A 289 14.11 32.29 -5.42
C GLU A 289 14.69 31.60 -4.18
N LEU A 290 15.47 30.54 -4.36
CA LEU A 290 16.12 29.86 -3.24
C LEU A 290 17.15 30.76 -2.53
N ASN A 291 17.89 31.58 -3.28
CA ASN A 291 18.83 32.55 -2.73
C ASN A 291 18.11 33.67 -1.97
N ALA A 292 16.99 34.18 -2.50
CA ALA A 292 16.17 35.17 -1.82
C ALA A 292 15.64 34.63 -0.48
N ALA A 293 15.16 33.37 -0.47
CA ALA A 293 14.73 32.70 0.75
C ALA A 293 15.88 32.52 1.76
N LEU A 294 17.06 32.12 1.31
CA LEU A 294 18.24 31.99 2.16
C LEU A 294 18.77 33.35 2.66
N ALA A 295 18.52 34.46 1.95
CA ALA A 295 18.85 35.79 2.47
C ALA A 295 17.97 36.16 3.67
N ALA A 296 16.68 35.80 3.64
CA ALA A 296 15.76 35.99 4.76
C ALA A 296 15.97 34.96 5.89
N TYR A 297 16.35 33.73 5.53
CA TYR A 297 16.55 32.61 6.46
C TYR A 297 17.92 31.92 6.24
N PRO A 298 19.04 32.56 6.66
CA PRO A 298 20.40 32.07 6.36
C PRO A 298 20.72 30.66 6.89
N ALA A 299 20.11 30.27 8.00
CA ALA A 299 20.28 28.95 8.63
C ALA A 299 19.19 27.93 8.23
N GLY A 300 18.45 28.18 7.15
CA GLY A 300 17.39 27.31 6.66
C GLY A 300 17.94 25.98 6.13
N VAL A 301 18.10 24.98 6.99
CA VAL A 301 18.72 23.68 6.67
C VAL A 301 18.12 23.04 5.42
N ARG A 302 16.79 22.94 5.33
CA ARG A 302 16.11 22.34 4.17
C ARG A 302 16.42 23.08 2.87
N LEU A 303 16.53 24.41 2.93
CA LEU A 303 16.88 25.26 1.79
C LEU A 303 18.34 25.05 1.37
N LEU A 304 19.26 24.99 2.34
CA LEU A 304 20.68 24.71 2.10
C LEU A 304 20.88 23.31 1.51
N THR A 305 20.18 22.29 2.03
CA THR A 305 20.21 20.92 1.48
C THR A 305 19.74 20.91 0.03
N MET A 306 18.60 21.54 -0.27
CA MET A 306 18.07 21.60 -1.64
C MET A 306 19.04 22.31 -2.58
N LYS A 307 19.62 23.44 -2.15
CA LYS A 307 20.61 24.19 -2.92
C LYS A 307 21.86 23.37 -3.19
N ALA A 308 22.38 22.66 -2.19
CA ALA A 308 23.57 21.82 -2.34
C ALA A 308 23.34 20.69 -3.37
N VAL A 309 22.16 20.05 -3.35
CA VAL A 309 21.79 19.02 -4.33
C VAL A 309 21.73 19.60 -5.74
N TRP A 310 21.03 20.71 -5.94
CA TRP A 310 20.89 21.36 -7.24
C TRP A 310 22.21 21.87 -7.82
N LEU A 311 23.07 22.45 -6.99
CA LEU A 311 24.41 22.87 -7.42
C LEU A 311 25.29 21.67 -7.79
N LYS A 312 25.20 20.57 -7.05
CA LYS A 312 25.88 19.32 -7.38
C LYS A 312 25.43 18.77 -8.74
N GLU A 313 24.12 18.79 -9.02
CA GLU A 313 23.56 18.38 -10.32
C GLU A 313 24.02 19.27 -11.49
N GLN A 314 24.29 20.55 -11.25
CA GLN A 314 24.87 21.46 -12.23
C GLN A 314 26.40 21.33 -12.37
N GLY A 315 27.05 20.53 -11.53
CA GLY A 315 28.52 20.41 -11.48
C GLY A 315 29.23 21.52 -10.71
N GLU A 316 28.50 22.41 -10.04
CA GLU A 316 29.04 23.51 -9.24
C GLU A 316 29.46 23.05 -7.84
N LEU A 317 30.41 22.11 -7.79
CA LEU A 317 30.78 21.37 -6.59
C LEU A 317 31.33 22.26 -5.45
N ALA A 318 32.06 23.33 -5.79
CA ALA A 318 32.58 24.28 -4.81
C ALA A 318 31.45 25.01 -4.07
N ARG A 319 30.45 25.53 -4.80
CA ARG A 319 29.30 26.21 -4.18
C ARG A 319 28.39 25.24 -3.43
N ALA A 320 28.31 23.99 -3.88
CA ALA A 320 27.64 22.93 -3.14
C ALA A 320 28.36 22.66 -1.80
N LYS A 321 29.70 22.65 -1.80
CA LYS A 321 30.53 22.51 -0.60
C LYS A 321 30.29 23.67 0.38
N ASP A 322 30.25 24.91 -0.11
CA ASP A 322 29.96 26.09 0.73
C ASP A 322 28.61 25.95 1.45
N CYS A 323 27.58 25.44 0.76
CA CYS A 323 26.28 25.20 1.37
C CYS A 323 26.36 24.15 2.49
N LEU A 324 27.11 23.07 2.28
CA LEU A 324 27.32 22.03 3.30
C LEU A 324 28.14 22.54 4.50
N ASP A 325 29.13 23.42 4.26
CA ASP A 325 29.90 24.04 5.34
C ASP A 325 29.03 25.00 6.17
N LEU A 326 28.18 25.80 5.51
CA LEU A 326 27.19 26.61 6.21
C LEU A 326 26.20 25.78 7.03
N MET A 327 25.83 24.58 6.55
CA MET A 327 25.02 23.64 7.34
C MET A 327 25.76 23.12 8.58
N ASP A 328 27.04 22.75 8.45
CA ASP A 328 27.88 22.30 9.58
C ASP A 328 28.07 23.42 10.61
N VAL A 329 28.26 24.67 10.16
CA VAL A 329 28.33 25.85 11.04
C VAL A 329 27.00 26.14 11.74
N SER A 330 25.89 26.04 11.00
CA SER A 330 24.55 26.34 11.54
C SER A 330 24.07 25.28 12.53
N LEU A 331 24.45 24.02 12.32
CA LEU A 331 24.05 22.88 13.15
C LEU A 331 25.24 21.93 13.39
N PRO A 332 26.17 22.35 14.27
CA PRO A 332 27.37 21.57 14.55
C PRO A 332 27.02 20.23 15.20
N GLY A 333 27.85 19.23 14.95
CA GLY A 333 27.68 17.88 15.50
C GLY A 333 26.70 16.99 14.73
N ARG A 334 26.24 17.43 13.54
CA ARG A 334 25.53 16.55 12.62
C ARG A 334 26.50 15.86 11.66
N PRO A 335 26.40 14.53 11.48
CA PRO A 335 27.29 13.80 10.58
C PRO A 335 26.96 14.01 9.10
N GLU A 336 25.70 14.34 8.78
CA GLU A 336 25.19 14.41 7.41
C GLU A 336 25.95 15.40 6.51
N PRO A 337 26.19 16.67 6.89
CA PRO A 337 26.94 17.59 6.03
C PRO A 337 28.38 17.13 5.75
N LEU A 338 29.04 16.54 6.76
CA LEU A 338 30.40 16.01 6.63
C LEU A 338 30.44 14.81 5.68
N ILE A 339 29.50 13.86 5.79
CA ILE A 339 29.44 12.71 4.89
C ILE A 339 29.08 13.15 3.47
N GLN A 340 28.09 14.05 3.31
CA GLN A 340 27.72 14.59 2.00
C GLN A 340 28.88 15.36 1.34
N SER A 341 29.77 15.97 2.14
CA SER A 341 30.93 16.68 1.60
C SER A 341 31.93 15.76 0.87
N LEU A 342 31.93 14.47 1.17
CA LEU A 342 32.76 13.48 0.46
C LEU A 342 32.32 13.31 -1.00
N TYR A 343 31.03 13.46 -1.29
CA TYR A 343 30.45 13.31 -2.63
C TYR A 343 30.65 14.55 -3.52
N VAL A 344 30.95 15.71 -2.96
CA VAL A 344 31.28 16.94 -3.72
C VAL A 344 32.78 17.13 -3.92
N LEU A 345 33.60 16.17 -3.47
CA LEU A 345 35.06 16.15 -3.64
C LEU A 345 35.49 14.94 -4.50
N PRO A 346 35.07 14.85 -5.78
CA PRO A 346 35.37 13.70 -6.62
C PRO A 346 36.84 13.69 -7.08
N GLY A 347 37.26 12.52 -7.55
CA GLY A 347 38.55 12.33 -8.22
C GLY A 347 39.74 12.15 -7.28
N GLU A 348 40.88 11.86 -7.90
CA GLU A 348 42.14 11.54 -7.22
C GLU A 348 42.79 12.75 -6.55
N ALA A 349 42.68 13.93 -7.15
CA ALA A 349 43.22 15.17 -6.60
C ALA A 349 42.68 15.49 -5.18
N ASN A 350 41.44 15.08 -4.90
CA ASN A 350 40.78 15.30 -3.62
C ASN A 350 40.89 14.12 -2.65
N ARG A 351 41.66 13.06 -2.98
CA ARG A 351 41.82 11.87 -2.11
C ARG A 351 42.32 12.25 -0.71
N GLY A 352 43.30 13.15 -0.61
CA GLY A 352 43.82 13.63 0.68
C GLY A 352 42.77 14.36 1.51
N ALA A 353 42.02 15.27 0.89
CA ALA A 353 40.94 16.00 1.56
C ALA A 353 39.83 15.05 2.06
N ARG A 354 39.45 14.06 1.25
CA ARG A 354 38.49 13.02 1.65
C ARG A 354 38.99 12.17 2.81
N ALA A 355 40.26 11.76 2.80
CA ALA A 355 40.85 11.00 3.90
C ALA A 355 40.76 11.75 5.24
N ILE A 356 41.02 13.07 5.24
CA ILE A 356 40.88 13.91 6.44
C ILE A 356 39.44 13.91 6.96
N ILE A 357 38.45 14.05 6.06
CA ILE A 357 37.03 14.03 6.43
C ILE A 357 36.62 12.65 6.96
N VAL A 358 37.08 11.56 6.31
CA VAL A 358 36.84 10.18 6.75
C VAL A 358 37.35 9.98 8.18
N GLU A 359 38.60 10.36 8.47
CA GLU A 359 39.15 10.25 9.83
C GLU A 359 38.41 11.15 10.83
N LYS A 360 38.00 12.36 10.42
CA LYS A 360 37.17 13.23 11.26
C LYS A 360 35.84 12.56 11.62
N VAL A 361 35.16 11.94 10.65
CA VAL A 361 33.89 11.23 10.89
C VAL A 361 34.09 10.05 11.83
N ILE A 362 35.14 9.23 11.61
CA ILE A 362 35.45 8.09 12.48
C ILE A 362 35.80 8.55 13.90
N THR A 363 36.54 9.65 14.05
CA THR A 363 36.97 10.17 15.36
C THR A 363 35.80 10.75 16.14
N VAL A 364 34.95 11.55 15.47
CA VAL A 364 33.85 12.27 16.13
C VAL A 364 32.63 11.37 16.34
N PHE A 365 32.30 10.53 15.36
CA PHE A 365 31.08 9.69 15.35
C PHE A 365 31.38 8.19 15.49
N GLY A 366 32.58 7.81 15.86
CA GLY A 366 33.04 6.40 15.91
C GLY A 366 32.26 5.45 16.80
N ASN A 367 31.45 5.98 17.73
CA ASN A 367 30.57 5.19 18.60
C ASN A 367 29.11 5.19 18.13
N GLN A 368 28.78 5.86 17.03
CA GLN A 368 27.42 5.95 16.50
C GLN A 368 27.28 5.03 15.28
N GLU A 369 26.31 4.12 15.31
CA GLU A 369 26.14 3.12 14.24
C GLU A 369 25.76 3.76 12.90
N ARG A 370 24.72 4.60 12.89
CA ARG A 370 24.14 5.15 11.66
C ARG A 370 25.14 5.99 10.85
N PRO A 371 25.92 6.91 11.45
CA PRO A 371 26.91 7.69 10.72
C PRO A 371 28.04 6.83 10.12
N LEU A 372 28.49 5.81 10.85
CA LEU A 372 29.52 4.90 10.33
C LEU A 372 28.98 4.00 9.23
N LEU A 373 27.71 3.61 9.27
CA LEU A 373 27.08 2.87 8.19
C LEU A 373 26.93 3.74 6.93
N ASP A 374 26.55 5.01 7.08
CA ASP A 374 26.48 5.96 5.97
C ASP A 374 27.87 6.25 5.38
N LEU A 375 28.92 6.29 6.21
CA LEU A 375 30.31 6.35 5.76
C LEU A 375 30.74 5.06 5.02
N ALA A 376 30.29 3.89 5.48
CA ALA A 376 30.56 2.63 4.79
C ALA A 376 29.88 2.59 3.41
N ARG A 377 28.67 3.14 3.28
CA ARG A 377 27.98 3.29 1.98
C ARG A 377 28.75 4.18 1.03
N PHE A 378 29.28 5.30 1.52
CA PHE A 378 30.21 6.13 0.73
C PHE A 378 31.42 5.30 0.25
N GLY A 379 32.04 4.51 1.14
CA GLY A 379 33.13 3.61 0.78
C GLY A 379 32.75 2.61 -0.32
N ASN A 380 31.56 2.02 -0.23
CA ASN A 380 31.03 1.13 -1.27
C ASN A 380 30.80 1.85 -2.62
N ASP A 381 30.28 3.07 -2.61
CA ASP A 381 30.00 3.86 -3.82
C ASP A 381 31.29 4.20 -4.58
N VAL A 382 32.40 4.41 -3.87
CA VAL A 382 33.73 4.65 -4.47
C VAL A 382 34.58 3.38 -4.62
N ALA A 383 34.01 2.21 -4.30
CA ALA A 383 34.69 0.90 -4.28
C ALA A 383 35.95 0.84 -3.40
N ASP A 384 35.98 1.59 -2.28
CA ASP A 384 37.05 1.54 -1.29
C ASP A 384 36.87 0.35 -0.33
N VAL A 385 37.46 -0.77 -0.75
CA VAL A 385 37.45 -2.03 0.01
C VAL A 385 38.15 -1.88 1.37
N THR A 386 39.17 -1.03 1.46
CA THR A 386 39.94 -0.86 2.70
C THR A 386 39.14 -0.13 3.77
N LEU A 387 38.42 0.92 3.37
CA LEU A 387 37.53 1.66 4.26
C LEU A 387 36.37 0.78 4.74
N THR A 388 35.70 0.07 3.83
CA THR A 388 34.56 -0.78 4.21
C THR A 388 34.98 -1.95 5.12
N ALA A 389 36.14 -2.58 4.86
CA ALA A 389 36.70 -3.58 5.76
C ALA A 389 37.00 -3.03 7.16
N ARG A 390 37.62 -1.85 7.23
CA ARG A 390 37.94 -1.18 8.51
C ARG A 390 36.67 -0.86 9.30
N LEU A 391 35.62 -0.38 8.62
CA LEU A 391 34.35 -0.05 9.27
C LEU A 391 33.58 -1.30 9.73
N ALA A 392 33.64 -2.40 8.98
CA ALA A 392 33.09 -3.70 9.40
C ALA A 392 33.80 -4.23 10.65
N GLN A 393 35.14 -4.14 10.70
CA GLN A 393 35.91 -4.51 11.88
C GLN A 393 35.61 -3.61 13.08
N LEU A 394 35.55 -2.29 12.86
CA LEU A 394 35.19 -1.33 13.91
C LEU A 394 33.80 -1.63 14.48
N ALA A 395 32.82 -2.00 13.64
CA ALA A 395 31.49 -2.38 14.10
C ALA A 395 31.50 -3.64 15.00
N LYS A 396 32.40 -4.60 14.73
CA LYS A 396 32.62 -5.77 15.59
C LYS A 396 33.24 -5.37 16.92
N ASP A 397 34.33 -4.59 16.88
CA ASP A 397 35.07 -4.16 18.07
C ASP A 397 34.20 -3.32 19.00
N ARG A 398 33.35 -2.44 18.42
CA ARG A 398 32.40 -1.59 19.14
C ARG A 398 31.09 -2.29 19.51
N ARG A 399 30.94 -3.56 19.12
CA ARG A 399 29.78 -4.40 19.41
C ARG A 399 28.43 -3.81 18.96
N PHE A 400 28.39 -3.13 17.82
CA PHE A 400 27.14 -2.59 17.27
C PHE A 400 26.05 -3.65 17.13
N THR A 401 24.79 -3.22 17.18
CA THR A 401 23.62 -4.07 16.99
C THR A 401 23.48 -4.49 15.53
N ASN A 402 23.72 -3.56 14.59
CA ASN A 402 23.54 -3.80 13.15
C ASN A 402 24.82 -4.26 12.41
N ARG A 403 25.65 -5.12 13.02
CA ARG A 403 26.95 -5.55 12.42
C ARG A 403 26.79 -6.15 11.02
N ILE A 404 25.70 -6.89 10.81
CA ILE A 404 25.40 -7.55 9.54
C ILE A 404 25.26 -6.52 8.40
N GLN A 405 24.77 -5.31 8.67
CA GLN A 405 24.66 -4.28 7.63
C GLN A 405 26.04 -3.78 7.19
N PHE A 406 27.02 -3.70 8.10
CA PHE A 406 28.40 -3.36 7.73
C PHE A 406 29.04 -4.46 6.88
N GLU A 407 28.83 -5.73 7.25
CA GLU A 407 29.28 -6.87 6.45
C GLU A 407 28.62 -6.90 5.07
N LEU A 408 27.32 -6.62 4.99
CA LEU A 408 26.60 -6.54 3.73
C LEU A 408 27.19 -5.46 2.81
N VAL A 409 27.45 -4.26 3.35
CA VAL A 409 28.08 -3.17 2.61
C VAL A 409 29.51 -3.53 2.17
N HIS A 410 30.26 -4.26 3.00
CA HIS A 410 31.60 -4.69 2.63
C HIS A 410 31.60 -5.76 1.51
N VAL A 411 30.72 -6.77 1.61
CA VAL A 411 30.49 -7.77 0.54
C VAL A 411 30.08 -7.08 -0.74
N GLU A 412 29.18 -6.09 -0.66
CA GLU A 412 28.77 -5.30 -1.81
C GLU A 412 29.95 -4.54 -2.44
N CYS A 413 30.83 -3.97 -1.61
CA CYS A 413 32.01 -3.23 -2.05
C CYS A 413 33.03 -4.13 -2.73
N LEU A 414 33.25 -5.35 -2.24
CA LEU A 414 34.12 -6.34 -2.88
C LEU A 414 33.63 -6.66 -4.30
N LEU A 415 32.34 -6.87 -4.46
CA LEU A 415 31.71 -7.13 -5.74
C LEU A 415 31.85 -5.94 -6.69
N ASN A 416 31.58 -4.71 -6.21
CA ASN A 416 31.75 -3.48 -6.99
C ASN A 416 33.21 -3.24 -7.40
N ALA A 417 34.17 -3.67 -6.57
CA ALA A 417 35.60 -3.62 -6.87
C ALA A 417 36.08 -4.75 -7.81
N GLY A 418 35.17 -5.58 -8.34
CA GLY A 418 35.50 -6.70 -9.23
C GLY A 418 36.10 -7.93 -8.53
N ARG A 419 36.06 -7.99 -7.19
CA ARG A 419 36.61 -9.09 -6.38
C ARG A 419 35.55 -10.18 -6.15
N ALA A 420 35.06 -10.76 -7.24
CA ALA A 420 33.95 -11.74 -7.22
C ALA A 420 34.27 -12.98 -6.36
N ARG A 421 35.45 -13.56 -6.53
CA ARG A 421 35.87 -14.73 -5.76
C ARG A 421 35.95 -14.47 -4.25
N ASP A 422 36.47 -13.31 -3.86
CA ASP A 422 36.55 -12.91 -2.44
C ASP A 422 35.16 -12.69 -1.84
N THR A 423 34.23 -12.18 -2.66
CA THR A 423 32.82 -12.03 -2.29
C THR A 423 32.19 -13.39 -1.98
N ILE A 424 32.40 -14.40 -2.85
CA ILE A 424 31.88 -15.76 -2.65
C ILE A 424 32.42 -16.36 -1.34
N LEU A 425 33.73 -16.29 -1.14
CA LEU A 425 34.40 -16.83 0.04
C LEU A 425 33.91 -16.16 1.33
N LEU A 426 33.84 -14.82 1.35
CA LEU A 426 33.37 -14.09 2.51
C LEU A 426 31.93 -14.43 2.86
N VAL A 427 31.04 -14.49 1.87
CA VAL A 427 29.63 -14.86 2.13
C VAL A 427 29.53 -16.30 2.65
N ASP A 428 30.29 -17.24 2.09
CA ASP A 428 30.31 -18.62 2.56
C ASP A 428 30.84 -18.74 4.00
N ASP A 429 31.85 -17.97 4.36
CA ASP A 429 32.38 -17.94 5.73
C ASP A 429 31.40 -17.27 6.71
N LEU A 430 30.71 -16.20 6.30
CA LEU A 430 29.64 -15.59 7.09
C LEU A 430 28.52 -16.59 7.38
N TYR A 431 28.12 -17.43 6.42
CA TYR A 431 27.14 -18.49 6.65
C TYR A 431 27.61 -19.57 7.64
N LYS A 432 28.93 -19.81 7.77
CA LYS A 432 29.49 -20.77 8.74
C LYS A 432 29.62 -20.18 10.14
N GLN A 433 30.02 -18.91 10.24
CA GLN A 433 30.36 -18.24 11.50
C GLN A 433 29.14 -17.75 12.28
N SER A 434 28.03 -17.54 11.59
CA SER A 434 26.86 -16.93 12.19
C SER A 434 26.05 -17.93 12.99
N GLU A 435 25.93 -17.65 14.29
CA GLU A 435 24.88 -18.24 15.12
C GLU A 435 23.53 -17.93 14.45
N ARG A 436 22.67 -18.95 14.32
CA ARG A 436 21.43 -18.93 13.51
C ARG A 436 20.47 -17.75 13.83
N ASP A 437 20.67 -17.07 14.95
CA ASP A 437 19.74 -16.10 15.53
C ASP A 437 20.01 -14.63 15.15
N GLN A 438 21.12 -14.29 14.47
CA GLN A 438 21.41 -12.89 14.10
C GLN A 438 20.91 -12.50 12.71
N TRP A 439 20.59 -13.47 11.83
CA TRP A 439 20.16 -13.15 10.47
C TRP A 439 18.70 -12.71 10.45
N VAL A 440 18.50 -11.43 10.18
CA VAL A 440 17.23 -10.92 9.70
C VAL A 440 16.97 -11.54 8.30
N PRO A 441 15.78 -12.11 8.01
CA PRO A 441 15.49 -12.77 6.73
C PRO A 441 15.84 -11.93 5.50
N GLU A 442 15.63 -10.62 5.59
CA GLU A 442 15.95 -9.63 4.56
C GLU A 442 17.45 -9.56 4.25
N ALA A 443 18.29 -9.54 5.29
CA ALA A 443 19.74 -9.54 5.13
C ALA A 443 20.20 -10.83 4.45
N ARG A 444 19.60 -11.97 4.80
CA ARG A 444 19.87 -13.25 4.14
C ARG A 444 19.60 -13.20 2.65
N MET A 445 18.44 -12.68 2.24
CA MET A 445 18.08 -12.55 0.83
C MET A 445 19.06 -11.61 0.09
N ALA A 446 19.54 -10.55 0.75
CA ALA A 446 20.54 -9.66 0.16
C ALA A 446 21.89 -10.36 -0.07
N PHE A 447 22.40 -11.14 0.90
CA PHE A 447 23.62 -11.93 0.70
C PHE A 447 23.46 -13.01 -0.37
N GLU A 448 22.31 -13.69 -0.43
CA GLU A 448 22.02 -14.67 -1.49
C GLU A 448 22.04 -14.00 -2.88
N ALA A 449 21.47 -12.80 -3.00
CA ALA A 449 21.52 -12.01 -4.23
C ALA A 449 22.95 -11.59 -4.61
N LEU A 450 23.74 -11.06 -3.66
CA LEU A 450 25.13 -10.66 -3.91
C LEU A 450 26.01 -11.87 -4.30
N ARG A 451 25.83 -13.01 -3.64
CA ARG A 451 26.53 -14.25 -3.98
C ARG A 451 26.16 -14.77 -5.36
N MET A 452 24.87 -14.72 -5.72
CA MET A 452 24.41 -15.06 -7.08
C MET A 452 25.13 -14.21 -8.14
N ILE A 453 25.22 -12.89 -7.91
CA ILE A 453 25.91 -11.99 -8.84
C ILE A 453 27.41 -12.29 -8.88
N ALA A 454 28.02 -12.58 -7.72
CA ALA A 454 29.42 -12.94 -7.66
C ALA A 454 29.73 -14.21 -8.47
N TYR A 455 28.85 -15.23 -8.47
CA TYR A 455 29.01 -16.40 -9.35
C TYR A 455 28.95 -16.04 -10.84
N PHE A 456 28.05 -15.14 -11.24
CA PHE A 456 28.03 -14.65 -12.61
C PHE A 456 29.31 -13.88 -12.97
N ALA A 457 29.80 -13.03 -12.07
CA ALA A 457 31.02 -12.24 -12.26
C ALA A 457 32.30 -13.11 -12.29
N ASP A 458 32.30 -14.24 -11.58
CA ASP A 458 33.39 -15.23 -11.57
C ASP A 458 33.33 -16.20 -12.77
N GLY A 459 32.33 -16.08 -13.64
CA GLY A 459 32.16 -16.94 -14.83
C GLY A 459 31.47 -18.28 -14.58
N GLN A 460 31.03 -18.54 -13.34
CA GLN A 460 30.30 -19.75 -12.95
C GLN A 460 28.79 -19.59 -13.25
N THR A 461 28.45 -19.46 -14.53
CA THR A 461 27.09 -19.08 -14.97
C THR A 461 26.01 -20.07 -14.57
N GLU A 462 26.29 -21.38 -14.59
CA GLU A 462 25.30 -22.40 -14.21
C GLU A 462 24.90 -22.27 -12.74
N ILE A 463 25.88 -22.06 -11.86
CA ILE A 463 25.65 -21.85 -10.42
C ILE A 463 24.95 -20.51 -10.19
N GLY A 464 25.33 -19.47 -10.93
CA GLY A 464 24.61 -18.19 -10.95
C GLY A 464 23.13 -18.38 -11.27
N SER A 465 22.80 -19.10 -12.34
CA SER A 465 21.43 -19.36 -12.79
C SER A 465 20.61 -20.18 -11.77
N ILE A 466 21.21 -21.18 -11.13
CA ILE A 466 20.55 -21.95 -10.06
C ILE A 466 20.18 -21.04 -8.88
N ASN A 467 21.10 -20.16 -8.47
CA ASN A 467 20.83 -19.23 -7.37
C ASN A 467 19.83 -18.14 -7.76
N LEU A 468 19.86 -17.67 -9.01
CA LEU A 468 18.86 -16.75 -9.54
C LEU A 468 17.46 -17.37 -9.48
N GLN A 469 17.30 -18.61 -9.94
CA GLN A 469 16.00 -19.29 -9.91
C GLN A 469 15.46 -19.43 -8.47
N LYS A 470 16.33 -19.75 -7.50
CA LYS A 470 15.96 -19.78 -6.08
C LYS A 470 15.50 -18.42 -5.57
N LEU A 471 16.20 -17.35 -5.93
CA LEU A 471 15.81 -15.98 -5.57
C LEU A 471 14.44 -15.62 -6.14
N LEU A 472 14.18 -15.91 -7.42
CA LEU A 472 12.92 -15.57 -8.10
C LEU A 472 11.71 -16.38 -7.62
N GLN A 473 11.93 -17.60 -7.12
CA GLN A 473 10.87 -18.43 -6.51
C GLN A 473 10.43 -17.90 -5.14
N ASN A 474 11.26 -17.13 -4.45
CA ASN A 474 10.93 -16.58 -3.15
C ASN A 474 10.07 -15.30 -3.30
N ARG A 475 8.76 -15.42 -3.01
CA ARG A 475 7.81 -14.30 -3.08
C ARG A 475 7.96 -13.25 -1.96
N LYS A 476 8.85 -13.48 -0.99
CA LYS A 476 9.08 -12.56 0.13
C LYS A 476 10.27 -11.62 -0.12
N VAL A 477 10.94 -11.72 -1.27
CA VAL A 477 12.09 -10.85 -1.57
C VAL A 477 11.60 -9.41 -1.74
N PRO A 478 12.14 -8.44 -0.97
CA PRO A 478 11.75 -7.05 -1.11
C PRO A 478 12.11 -6.50 -2.50
N PRO A 479 11.30 -5.59 -3.07
CA PRO A 479 11.56 -5.03 -4.40
C PRO A 479 12.89 -4.29 -4.47
N GLN A 480 13.34 -3.68 -3.37
CA GLN A 480 14.65 -2.99 -3.33
C GLN A 480 15.82 -3.95 -3.54
N VAL A 481 15.72 -5.19 -3.05
CA VAL A 481 16.75 -6.22 -3.25
C VAL A 481 16.79 -6.65 -4.72
N LEU A 482 15.63 -6.86 -5.34
CA LEU A 482 15.53 -7.20 -6.77
C LEU A 482 16.03 -6.07 -7.68
N ILE A 483 15.69 -4.82 -7.37
CA ILE A 483 16.23 -3.63 -8.07
C ILE A 483 17.76 -3.56 -7.93
N SER A 484 18.28 -3.74 -6.73
CA SER A 484 19.73 -3.68 -6.50
C SER A 484 20.44 -4.84 -7.21
N ALA A 485 19.85 -6.04 -7.21
CA ALA A 485 20.39 -7.20 -7.90
C ALA A 485 20.42 -7.00 -9.42
N SER A 486 19.31 -6.53 -10.01
CA SER A 486 19.23 -6.25 -11.45
C SER A 486 20.24 -5.19 -11.89
N ARG A 487 20.43 -4.10 -11.15
CA ARG A 487 21.48 -3.10 -11.44
C ARG A 487 22.87 -3.71 -11.52
N LYS A 488 23.20 -4.61 -10.60
CA LYS A 488 24.52 -5.28 -10.60
C LYS A 488 24.64 -6.31 -11.74
N LEU A 489 23.56 -7.01 -12.10
CA LEU A 489 23.54 -7.86 -13.29
C LEU A 489 23.76 -7.04 -14.57
N ILE A 490 23.20 -5.83 -14.67
CA ILE A 490 23.44 -4.90 -15.79
C ILE A 490 24.93 -4.53 -15.88
N VAL A 491 25.57 -4.18 -14.76
CA VAL A 491 27.02 -3.90 -14.70
C VAL A 491 27.83 -5.12 -15.14
N ALA A 492 27.40 -6.32 -14.75
CA ALA A 492 28.00 -7.59 -15.17
C ALA A 492 27.62 -8.02 -16.60
N ARG A 493 26.90 -7.17 -17.37
CA ARG A 493 26.43 -7.43 -18.74
C ARG A 493 25.49 -8.64 -18.89
N ARG A 494 24.79 -9.00 -17.82
CA ARG A 494 23.77 -10.08 -17.76
C ARG A 494 22.37 -9.50 -17.94
N PHE A 495 22.10 -8.96 -19.12
CA PHE A 495 20.89 -8.17 -19.39
C PHE A 495 19.61 -9.02 -19.39
N ASP A 496 19.69 -10.25 -19.90
CA ASP A 496 18.55 -11.18 -19.93
C ASP A 496 18.13 -11.54 -18.49
N GLU A 497 19.10 -11.90 -17.64
CA GLU A 497 18.83 -12.18 -16.23
C GLU A 497 18.35 -10.94 -15.46
N ALA A 498 18.91 -9.77 -15.75
CA ALA A 498 18.45 -8.52 -15.14
C ALA A 498 16.99 -8.22 -15.51
N ASN A 499 16.60 -8.47 -16.77
CA ASN A 499 15.23 -8.32 -17.23
C ASN A 499 14.29 -9.30 -16.52
N ASP A 500 14.67 -10.57 -16.36
CA ASP A 500 13.86 -11.57 -15.65
C ASP A 500 13.63 -11.19 -14.18
N VAL A 501 14.67 -10.71 -13.48
CA VAL A 501 14.57 -10.20 -12.11
C VAL A 501 13.57 -9.06 -12.02
N LEU A 502 13.64 -8.10 -12.95
CA LEU A 502 12.78 -6.93 -12.94
C LEU A 502 11.33 -7.26 -13.30
N ILE A 503 11.09 -8.14 -14.28
CA ILE A 503 9.75 -8.59 -14.64
C ILE A 503 9.12 -9.31 -13.44
N GLN A 504 9.86 -10.21 -12.79
CA GLN A 504 9.37 -10.90 -11.60
C GLN A 504 9.08 -9.93 -10.45
N ALA A 505 9.93 -8.92 -10.25
CA ALA A 505 9.68 -7.86 -9.26
C ALA A 505 8.40 -7.10 -9.57
N HIS A 506 8.13 -6.82 -10.85
CA HIS A 506 6.91 -6.15 -11.30
C HIS A 506 5.66 -7.02 -11.12
N LEU A 507 5.74 -8.33 -11.42
CA LEU A 507 4.62 -9.24 -11.19
C LEU A 507 4.27 -9.38 -9.70
N GLN A 508 5.26 -9.23 -8.80
CA GLN A 508 5.04 -9.22 -7.36
C GLN A 508 4.57 -7.85 -6.84
N HIS A 509 4.96 -6.77 -7.52
CA HIS A 509 4.74 -5.38 -7.10
C HIS A 509 4.37 -4.47 -8.28
N GLU A 510 3.20 -4.70 -8.88
CA GLU A 510 2.79 -4.10 -10.17
C GLU A 510 2.76 -2.57 -10.19
N THR A 511 2.58 -1.94 -9.03
CA THR A 511 2.48 -0.48 -8.89
C THR A 511 3.80 0.17 -8.51
N ASN A 512 4.88 -0.60 -8.29
CA ASN A 512 6.15 -0.05 -7.84
C ASN A 512 6.85 0.73 -8.95
N GLN A 513 6.86 2.06 -8.83
CA GLN A 513 7.42 2.93 -9.85
C GLN A 513 8.93 2.72 -10.05
N ALA A 514 9.68 2.44 -8.98
CA ALA A 514 11.12 2.22 -9.08
C ALA A 514 11.43 0.99 -9.94
N VAL A 515 10.65 -0.09 -9.80
CA VAL A 515 10.78 -1.29 -10.65
C VAL A 515 10.47 -0.94 -12.11
N LEU A 516 9.34 -0.26 -12.38
CA LEU A 516 8.96 0.17 -13.72
C LEU A 516 10.03 1.06 -14.38
N GLN A 517 10.62 1.98 -13.61
CA GLN A 517 11.67 2.87 -14.11
C GLN A 517 12.93 2.10 -14.50
N GLN A 518 13.31 1.09 -13.73
CA GLN A 518 14.44 0.22 -14.08
C GLN A 518 14.15 -0.65 -15.30
N ILE A 519 12.93 -1.20 -15.42
CA ILE A 519 12.51 -1.98 -16.61
C ILE A 519 12.60 -1.11 -17.87
N VAL A 520 11.99 0.07 -17.84
CA VAL A 520 11.98 0.99 -18.98
C VAL A 520 13.39 1.41 -19.35
N GLY A 521 14.22 1.79 -18.37
CA GLY A 521 15.63 2.15 -18.61
C GLY A 521 16.40 1.01 -19.29
N LEU A 522 16.34 -0.20 -18.71
CA LEU A 522 17.01 -1.39 -19.25
C LEU A 522 16.57 -1.68 -20.70
N LYS A 523 15.28 -1.62 -20.98
CA LYS A 523 14.74 -1.89 -22.33
C LYS A 523 15.08 -0.81 -23.35
N LEU A 524 15.16 0.45 -22.94
CA LEU A 524 15.56 1.57 -23.80
C LEU A 524 17.04 1.53 -24.17
N ASP A 525 17.89 1.06 -23.26
CA ASP A 525 19.33 0.94 -23.49
C ASP A 525 19.69 -0.31 -24.29
N HIS A 526 18.87 -1.36 -24.22
CA HIS A 526 19.14 -2.66 -24.81
C HIS A 526 18.00 -3.16 -25.73
N PRO A 527 18.04 -2.83 -27.04
CA PRO A 527 17.00 -3.19 -28.01
C PRO A 527 16.66 -4.68 -28.09
N ARG A 528 17.63 -5.58 -27.81
CA ARG A 528 17.43 -7.03 -27.85
C ARG A 528 16.34 -7.51 -26.88
N ILE A 529 16.16 -6.82 -25.75
CA ILE A 529 15.19 -7.14 -24.70
C ILE A 529 14.04 -6.13 -24.64
N ALA A 530 13.84 -5.35 -25.71
CA ALA A 530 12.85 -4.28 -25.77
C ALA A 530 11.40 -4.75 -25.93
N ALA A 531 11.15 -6.07 -25.97
CA ALA A 531 9.80 -6.62 -25.96
C ALA A 531 8.97 -6.01 -24.82
N ASP A 532 7.72 -5.65 -25.13
CA ASP A 532 6.75 -5.02 -24.22
C ASP A 532 7.18 -3.65 -23.65
N LEU A 533 8.20 -2.98 -24.20
CA LEU A 533 8.64 -1.65 -23.74
C LEU A 533 7.45 -0.67 -23.66
N GLU A 534 6.57 -0.68 -24.66
CA GLU A 534 5.41 0.21 -24.75
C GLU A 534 4.47 0.03 -23.56
N THR A 535 4.19 -1.23 -23.19
CA THR A 535 3.37 -1.58 -22.04
C THR A 535 3.95 -1.02 -20.75
N TYR A 536 5.25 -1.21 -20.52
CA TYR A 536 5.90 -0.73 -19.31
C TYR A 536 6.07 0.79 -19.28
N LEU A 537 6.36 1.42 -20.42
CA LEU A 537 6.48 2.87 -20.53
C LEU A 537 5.13 3.56 -20.29
N ARG A 538 4.03 3.08 -20.88
CA ARG A 538 2.68 3.60 -20.60
C ARG A 538 2.30 3.45 -19.13
N ARG A 539 2.59 2.29 -18.51
CA ARG A 539 2.38 2.07 -17.07
C ARG A 539 3.19 3.04 -16.22
N LEU A 540 4.46 3.25 -16.55
CA LEU A 540 5.33 4.18 -15.83
C LEU A 540 4.78 5.62 -15.92
N MET A 541 4.43 6.08 -17.12
CA MET A 541 3.88 7.43 -17.36
C MET A 541 2.51 7.67 -16.71
N ARG A 542 1.71 6.61 -16.49
CA ARG A 542 0.40 6.70 -15.86
C ARG A 542 0.49 7.02 -14.36
N ASN A 543 1.47 6.46 -13.66
CA ASN A 543 1.63 6.63 -12.22
C ASN A 543 2.20 8.02 -11.89
N ARG A 544 3.46 8.25 -12.23
CA ARG A 544 4.19 9.51 -11.99
C ARG A 544 5.03 9.88 -13.21
N ARG A 545 5.44 11.15 -13.32
CA ARG A 545 6.29 11.59 -14.44
C ARG A 545 7.64 10.85 -14.36
N PRO A 546 8.04 10.10 -15.40
CA PRO A 546 9.40 9.57 -15.49
C PRO A 546 10.39 10.72 -15.60
N SER A 547 11.64 10.52 -15.18
CA SER A 547 12.68 11.54 -15.32
C SER A 547 12.77 12.07 -16.77
N PRO A 548 13.06 13.37 -16.98
CA PRO A 548 13.19 13.94 -18.33
C PRO A 548 14.20 13.21 -19.20
N GLU A 549 15.28 12.67 -18.62
CA GLU A 549 16.28 11.88 -19.33
C GLU A 549 15.70 10.59 -19.91
N VAL A 550 14.93 9.85 -19.11
CA VAL A 550 14.22 8.64 -19.57
C VAL A 550 13.24 8.98 -20.68
N LEU A 551 12.47 10.06 -20.55
CA LEU A 551 11.51 10.48 -21.59
C LEU A 551 12.21 10.89 -22.90
N ARG A 552 13.31 11.64 -22.84
CA ARG A 552 14.10 12.01 -24.04
C ARG A 552 14.73 10.78 -24.69
N THR A 553 15.20 9.82 -23.90
CA THR A 553 15.73 8.57 -24.44
C THR A 553 14.61 7.73 -25.05
N ALA A 554 13.44 7.66 -24.43
CA ALA A 554 12.25 7.02 -25.00
C ALA A 554 11.85 7.66 -26.33
N GLN A 555 11.75 8.98 -26.41
CA GLN A 555 11.42 9.71 -27.64
C GLN A 555 12.41 9.37 -28.77
N ARG A 556 13.72 9.43 -28.50
CA ARG A 556 14.76 9.12 -29.49
C ARG A 556 14.69 7.66 -29.95
N ARG A 557 14.48 6.72 -29.02
CA ARG A 557 14.45 5.28 -29.33
C ARG A 557 13.19 4.88 -30.07
N LEU A 558 12.01 5.29 -29.59
CA LEU A 558 10.75 5.07 -30.28
C LEU A 558 10.73 5.75 -31.65
N GLY A 559 11.42 6.89 -31.80
CA GLY A 559 11.63 7.56 -33.08
C GLY A 559 12.49 6.79 -34.10
N SER A 560 13.21 5.73 -33.68
CA SER A 560 14.10 4.95 -34.55
C SER A 560 13.40 3.79 -35.27
N ASP A 561 14.05 3.30 -36.34
CA ASP A 561 13.57 2.18 -37.17
C ASP A 561 13.39 0.86 -36.41
N ILE A 562 14.03 0.71 -35.23
CA ILE A 562 13.92 -0.48 -34.37
C ILE A 562 12.47 -0.74 -33.94
N TYR A 563 11.68 0.33 -33.75
CA TYR A 563 10.30 0.25 -33.30
C TYR A 563 9.30 0.57 -34.42
N LEU A 564 9.73 0.52 -35.69
CA LEU A 564 8.88 0.92 -36.82
C LEU A 564 7.55 0.14 -36.89
N PHE A 565 7.57 -1.13 -36.45
CA PHE A 565 6.41 -2.04 -36.48
C PHE A 565 5.73 -2.21 -35.12
N SER A 566 6.00 -1.32 -34.16
CA SER A 566 5.35 -1.40 -32.86
C SER A 566 3.95 -0.77 -32.91
N ASP A 567 2.98 -1.43 -32.27
CA ASP A 567 1.57 -1.02 -32.32
C ASP A 567 1.38 0.29 -31.54
N ASP A 568 0.56 1.21 -32.07
CA ASP A 568 0.26 2.51 -31.45
C ASP A 568 1.50 3.40 -31.17
N ARG A 569 2.61 3.18 -31.87
CA ARG A 569 3.87 3.94 -31.74
C ARG A 569 3.67 5.46 -31.81
N GLU A 570 2.91 5.95 -32.80
CA GLU A 570 2.69 7.38 -33.01
C GLU A 570 1.95 8.00 -31.82
N VAL A 571 0.96 7.29 -31.29
CA VAL A 571 0.22 7.70 -30.09
C VAL A 571 1.16 7.75 -28.88
N LEU A 572 2.01 6.73 -28.72
CA LEU A 572 2.98 6.68 -27.62
C LEU A 572 4.02 7.81 -27.71
N LEU A 573 4.51 8.12 -28.90
CA LEU A 573 5.44 9.24 -29.13
C LEU A 573 4.80 10.58 -28.74
N SER A 574 3.55 10.81 -29.16
CA SER A 574 2.78 11.99 -28.78
C SER A 574 2.59 12.10 -27.26
N GLU A 575 2.29 10.98 -26.57
CA GLU A 575 2.19 10.94 -25.11
C GLU A 575 3.51 11.29 -24.41
N VAL A 576 4.63 10.75 -24.89
CA VAL A 576 5.98 11.04 -24.37
C VAL A 576 6.34 12.51 -24.57
N GLU A 577 6.04 13.05 -25.75
CA GLU A 577 6.26 14.47 -26.08
C GLU A 577 5.45 15.39 -25.17
N GLY A 578 4.16 15.11 -24.98
CA GLY A 578 3.31 15.87 -24.07
C GLY A 578 3.80 15.86 -22.61
N LYS A 579 4.48 14.79 -22.18
CA LYS A 579 5.11 14.70 -20.85
C LYS A 579 6.47 15.41 -20.76
N LEU A 580 7.14 15.63 -21.89
CA LEU A 580 8.40 16.37 -21.97
C LEU A 580 8.18 17.88 -21.96
N THR A 581 7.27 18.37 -22.78
CA THR A 581 7.00 19.80 -22.97
C THR A 581 6.04 20.38 -21.92
N GLY A 582 5.37 19.51 -21.14
CA GLY A 582 4.17 19.88 -20.41
C GLY A 582 3.01 20.14 -21.40
N PRO A 583 1.75 20.26 -20.97
CA PRO A 583 0.72 20.71 -21.88
C PRO A 583 1.14 22.11 -22.38
N ALA A 584 1.48 22.18 -23.66
CA ALA A 584 1.83 23.42 -24.32
C ALA A 584 0.76 24.46 -23.97
N SER A 585 1.21 25.63 -23.53
CA SER A 585 0.37 26.80 -23.62
C SER A 585 -0.11 26.88 -25.07
N ALA A 586 -1.39 26.59 -25.28
CA ALA A 586 -2.07 26.87 -26.54
C ALA A 586 -2.21 28.40 -26.64
N GLN A 587 -1.08 29.07 -26.84
CA GLN A 587 -0.96 30.44 -27.27
C GLN A 587 0.00 30.44 -28.45
N GLY A 588 -0.57 30.65 -29.63
CA GLY A 588 0.18 31.11 -30.79
C GLY A 588 0.31 30.11 -31.93
N VAL A 589 -0.80 29.81 -32.60
CA VAL A 589 -0.84 29.98 -34.06
C VAL A 589 -2.17 30.66 -34.39
N ARG A 590 -2.07 31.75 -35.15
CA ARG A 590 -3.16 32.63 -35.59
C ARG A 590 -4.21 31.91 -36.42
#